data_AF-A0AAV6YHN6-F1
#
_entry.id   AF-A0AAV6YHN6-F1
#
_cell.length_a   1.000
_cell.length_b   1.000
_cell.length_c   1.000
_cell.angle_alpha   90.00
_cell.angle_beta   90.00
_cell.angle_gamma   90.00
#
_symmetry.space_group_name_H-M   'P 1'
#
loop_
_entity.id
_entity.type
_entity.pdbx_description
1 polymer ?
#
loop_
_entity_poly.entity_id
_entity_poly.type
_entity_poly.pdbx_seq_one_letter_code
_entity_poly.pdbx_strand_id
1 'polypeptide(L)'
;RTGTLEPGDKLLAIDNIRLDNCSMEDAVQILRQCEELVKLKIRKDEDNSDEQETTGAIIYTVELKRYGGPLGITISGTEEPFDPIVISGLTKRGLAERTGAIHIGDRILAINNVSLKGKPLSEAIHLLQMAGETVTLKIKKQAE
;
A
#
# COMPACT_ATOMS: atom_id res chain seq x y z
N ARG A 1 25.23 -7.63 -2.70
CA ARG A 1 24.45 -6.60 -2.00
C ARG A 1 23.56 -7.29 -0.99
N THR A 2 23.81 -7.12 0.30
CA THR A 2 22.88 -7.52 1.36
C THR A 2 21.73 -6.52 1.33
N GLY A 3 20.65 -6.85 0.63
CA GLY A 3 19.44 -6.04 0.68
C GLY A 3 18.92 -6.02 2.12
N THR A 4 18.44 -4.87 2.59
CA THR A 4 17.72 -4.79 3.85
C THR A 4 16.34 -5.42 3.69
N LEU A 5 15.96 -6.27 4.65
CA LEU A 5 14.61 -6.80 4.75
C LEU A 5 13.69 -5.69 5.25
N GLU A 6 12.56 -5.53 4.59
CA GLU A 6 11.54 -4.55 4.95
C GLU A 6 10.22 -5.26 5.21
N PRO A 7 9.39 -4.77 6.15
CA PRO A 7 8.06 -5.31 6.33
C PRO A 7 7.27 -5.16 5.01
N GLY A 8 6.74 -6.27 4.50
CA GLY A 8 6.08 -6.37 3.19
C GLY A 8 6.87 -7.16 2.15
N ASP A 9 8.15 -7.44 2.43
CA ASP A 9 8.96 -8.37 1.66
C ASP A 9 8.42 -9.81 1.77
N LYS A 10 8.16 -10.44 0.62
CA LYS A 10 7.73 -11.85 0.59
C LYS A 10 8.93 -12.79 0.59
N LEU A 11 9.03 -13.59 1.64
CA LEU A 11 10.04 -14.64 1.73
C LEU A 11 9.67 -15.80 0.79
N LEU A 12 10.51 -16.02 -0.24
CA LEU A 12 10.32 -17.07 -1.23
C LEU A 12 11.14 -18.33 -0.94
N ALA A 13 12.31 -18.19 -0.32
CA ALA A 13 13.17 -19.32 0.00
C ALA A 13 14.12 -19.03 1.18
N ILE A 14 14.48 -20.08 1.91
CA ILE A 14 15.52 -20.06 2.96
C ILE A 14 16.55 -21.12 2.58
N ASP A 15 17.83 -20.75 2.46
CA ASP A 15 18.95 -21.66 2.14
C ASP A 15 18.68 -22.60 0.96
N ASN A 16 18.17 -22.01 -0.13
CA ASN A 16 17.82 -22.69 -1.37
C ASN A 16 16.56 -23.59 -1.30
N ILE A 17 15.89 -23.68 -0.14
CA ILE A 17 14.60 -24.36 0.05
C ILE A 17 13.48 -23.37 -0.28
N ARG A 18 12.70 -23.66 -1.32
CA ARG A 18 11.55 -22.82 -1.73
C ARG A 18 10.39 -23.03 -0.76
N LEU A 19 9.72 -21.93 -0.40
CA LEU A 19 8.59 -21.93 0.53
C LEU A 19 7.21 -21.92 -0.15
N ASP A 20 7.14 -22.14 -1.47
CA ASP A 20 5.91 -22.07 -2.27
C ASP A 20 4.76 -22.96 -1.73
N ASN A 21 5.12 -24.06 -1.06
CA ASN A 21 4.20 -25.03 -0.49
C ASN A 21 4.53 -25.36 0.98
N CYS A 22 5.26 -24.48 1.66
CA CYS A 22 5.69 -24.64 3.05
C CYS A 22 4.79 -23.84 3.99
N SER A 23 4.45 -24.42 5.14
CA SER A 23 3.76 -23.71 6.21
C SER A 23 4.69 -22.71 6.91
N MET A 24 4.12 -21.75 7.62
CA MET A 24 4.90 -20.80 8.43
C MET A 24 5.79 -21.52 9.45
N GLU A 25 5.30 -22.62 10.03
CA GLU A 25 6.03 -23.43 11.01
C GLU A 25 7.28 -24.10 10.39
N ASP A 26 7.16 -24.63 9.17
CA ASP A 26 8.30 -25.21 8.44
C ASP A 26 9.36 -24.14 8.15
N ALA A 27 8.95 -22.96 7.69
CA ALA A 27 9.87 -21.85 7.44
C ALA A 27 10.64 -21.45 8.71
N VAL A 28 9.95 -21.40 9.86
CA VAL A 28 10.57 -21.11 11.16
C VAL A 28 11.52 -22.23 11.60
N GLN A 29 11.16 -23.51 11.39
CA GLN A 29 12.03 -24.65 11.66
C GLN A 29 13.34 -24.55 10.87
N ILE A 30 13.24 -24.30 9.55
CA ILE A 30 14.40 -24.18 8.66
C ILE A 30 15.30 -23.02 9.12
N LEU A 31 14.72 -21.88 9.52
CA LEU A 31 15.46 -20.74 10.07
C LEU A 31 16.21 -21.08 11.36
N ARG A 32 15.59 -21.85 12.26
CA ARG A 32 16.20 -22.24 13.55
C ARG A 32 17.32 -23.28 13.40
N GLN A 33 17.32 -24.03 12.31
CA GLN A 33 18.28 -25.10 12.05
C GLN A 33 19.56 -24.61 11.34
N CYS A 34 19.63 -23.32 11.00
CA CYS A 34 20.82 -22.69 10.42
C CYS A 34 21.73 -22.10 11.52
N GLU A 35 23.01 -22.49 11.55
CA GLU A 35 23.94 -22.15 12.63
C GLU A 35 24.77 -20.87 12.42
N GLU A 36 25.05 -20.44 11.18
CA GLU A 36 25.99 -19.32 10.98
C GLU A 36 25.59 -18.29 9.92
N LEU A 37 25.01 -18.71 8.78
CA LEU A 37 24.63 -17.82 7.69
C LEU A 37 23.39 -18.33 6.96
N VAL A 38 22.33 -17.52 6.95
CA VAL A 38 21.07 -17.84 6.26
C VAL A 38 20.98 -17.08 4.93
N LYS A 39 20.70 -17.79 3.83
CA LYS A 39 20.42 -17.15 2.53
C LYS A 39 18.92 -17.04 2.31
N LEU A 40 18.40 -15.83 2.47
CA LEU A 40 16.99 -15.55 2.20
C LEU A 40 16.80 -15.08 0.77
N LYS A 41 15.91 -15.76 0.03
CA LYS A 41 15.41 -15.27 -1.25
C LYS A 41 14.11 -14.54 -1.01
N ILE A 42 14.13 -13.25 -1.29
CA ILE A 42 13.03 -12.33 -1.01
C ILE A 42 12.49 -11.79 -2.33
N ARG A 43 11.17 -11.71 -2.46
CA ARG A 43 10.51 -10.87 -3.45
C ARG A 43 10.12 -9.57 -2.76
N LYS A 44 10.81 -8.50 -3.14
CA LYS A 44 10.34 -7.14 -2.85
C LYS A 44 9.02 -6.97 -3.61
N ASP A 45 7.93 -6.68 -2.90
CA ASP A 45 6.68 -6.31 -3.57
C ASP A 45 6.96 -5.10 -4.48
N GLU A 46 6.33 -5.03 -5.66
CA GLU A 46 6.62 -4.00 -6.68
C GLU A 46 6.30 -2.56 -6.26
N ASP A 47 5.82 -2.37 -5.02
CA ASP A 47 5.62 -1.08 -4.36
C ASP A 47 6.83 -0.68 -3.47
N ASN A 48 7.92 -1.45 -3.49
CA ASN A 48 9.16 -1.18 -2.73
C ASN A 48 10.29 -0.52 -3.53
N SER A 49 9.97 0.00 -4.71
CA SER A 49 10.82 0.98 -5.36
C SER A 49 10.23 2.35 -5.05
N ASP A 50 10.71 3.00 -3.99
CA ASP A 50 10.81 4.45 -4.05
C ASP A 50 11.53 4.77 -5.36
N GLU A 51 10.79 5.33 -6.31
CA GLU A 51 11.28 5.99 -7.53
C GLU A 51 11.79 5.14 -8.71
N GLN A 52 11.30 3.92 -8.97
CA GLN A 52 11.59 3.30 -10.28
C GLN A 52 10.44 2.50 -10.88
N GLU A 53 9.76 3.16 -11.83
CA GLU A 53 9.06 2.61 -13.01
C GLU A 53 8.48 1.19 -12.86
N THR A 54 7.23 1.09 -12.38
CA THR A 54 6.33 0.10 -12.97
C THR A 54 5.93 0.66 -14.34
N THR A 55 6.48 0.09 -15.42
CA THR A 55 6.18 0.47 -16.80
C THR A 55 4.65 0.49 -16.99
N GLY A 56 4.05 1.68 -17.07
CA GLY A 56 2.61 1.87 -17.35
C GLY A 56 1.68 2.25 -16.18
N ALA A 57 2.12 2.25 -14.91
CA ALA A 57 1.25 2.67 -13.81
C ALA A 57 1.25 4.20 -13.62
N ILE A 58 0.09 4.84 -13.77
CA ILE A 58 -0.05 6.30 -13.59
C ILE A 58 -0.19 6.61 -12.09
N ILE A 59 0.79 7.31 -11.52
CA ILE A 59 0.76 7.79 -10.13
C ILE A 59 0.73 9.31 -10.13
N TYR A 60 -0.19 9.90 -9.38
CA TYR A 60 -0.36 11.35 -9.29
C TYR A 60 -0.82 11.76 -7.90
N THR A 61 -0.76 13.05 -7.62
CA THR A 61 -1.15 13.61 -6.34
C THR A 61 -2.29 14.59 -6.55
N VAL A 62 -3.34 14.48 -5.73
CA VAL A 62 -4.50 15.36 -5.75
C VAL A 62 -4.59 16.09 -4.42
N GLU A 63 -4.71 17.42 -4.46
CA GLU A 63 -5.00 18.24 -3.29
C GLU A 63 -6.49 18.60 -3.29
N LEU A 64 -7.16 18.31 -2.17
CA LEU A 64 -8.58 18.57 -1.96
C LEU A 64 -8.76 19.54 -0.80
N LYS A 65 -9.42 20.67 -1.04
CA LYS A 65 -9.87 21.58 0.02
C LYS A 65 -11.31 21.29 0.38
N ARG A 66 -11.52 20.76 1.59
CA ARG A 66 -12.84 20.27 2.02
C ARG A 66 -13.82 21.39 2.38
N TYR A 67 -13.35 22.62 2.61
CA TYR A 67 -14.16 23.80 2.97
C TYR A 67 -15.20 23.51 4.08
N GLY A 68 -14.80 22.75 5.09
CA GLY A 68 -15.68 22.29 6.17
C GLY A 68 -16.63 21.13 5.84
N GLY A 69 -16.70 20.67 4.59
CA GLY A 69 -17.48 19.52 4.14
C GLY A 69 -16.67 18.20 4.05
N PRO A 70 -17.30 17.09 3.62
CA PRO A 70 -16.62 15.84 3.35
C PRO A 70 -15.87 15.89 2.01
N LEU A 71 -14.84 15.06 1.86
CA LEU A 71 -14.13 14.89 0.58
C LEU A 71 -14.99 14.23 -0.50
N GLY A 72 -16.02 13.49 -0.09
CA GLY A 72 -16.91 12.78 -1.01
C GLY A 72 -16.29 11.54 -1.64
N ILE A 73 -15.34 10.90 -0.95
CA ILE A 73 -14.78 9.59 -1.30
C ILE A 73 -15.26 8.54 -0.31
N THR A 74 -15.43 7.31 -0.80
CA THR A 74 -15.56 6.10 0.02
C THR A 74 -14.33 5.25 -0.25
N ILE A 75 -13.66 4.82 0.82
CA ILE A 75 -12.48 3.96 0.74
C ILE A 75 -12.80 2.56 1.26
N SER A 76 -12.12 1.57 0.72
CA SER A 76 -12.21 0.17 1.13
C SER A 76 -10.82 -0.43 1.23
N GLY A 77 -10.67 -1.39 2.12
CA GLY A 77 -9.43 -2.12 2.41
C GLY A 77 -9.68 -3.08 3.56
N THR A 78 -8.65 -3.76 4.03
CA THR A 78 -8.73 -4.65 5.19
C THR A 78 -7.86 -4.13 6.34
N GLU A 79 -7.96 -4.80 7.50
CA GLU A 79 -7.04 -4.59 8.61
C GLU A 79 -5.74 -5.40 8.42
N GLU A 80 -5.62 -6.18 7.34
CA GLU A 80 -4.39 -6.89 7.02
C GLU A 80 -3.35 -5.89 6.49
N PRO A 81 -2.13 -5.89 7.04
CA PRO A 81 -1.08 -5.03 6.53
C PRO A 81 -0.79 -5.40 5.06
N PHE A 82 -0.47 -4.38 4.25
CA PHE A 82 -0.17 -4.46 2.81
C PHE A 82 -1.36 -4.66 1.87
N ASP A 83 -2.56 -4.88 2.40
CA ASP A 83 -3.77 -4.90 1.58
C ASP A 83 -4.02 -3.52 0.94
N PRO A 84 -4.43 -3.44 -0.34
CA PRO A 84 -4.63 -2.18 -1.03
C PRO A 84 -5.82 -1.39 -0.46
N ILE A 85 -5.56 -0.15 -0.07
CA ILE A 85 -6.62 0.81 0.23
C ILE A 85 -7.06 1.45 -1.09
N VAL A 86 -8.29 1.17 -1.50
CA VAL A 86 -8.87 1.57 -2.77
C VAL A 86 -10.07 2.48 -2.60
N ILE A 87 -10.37 3.28 -3.61
CA ILE A 87 -11.56 4.11 -3.66
C ILE A 87 -12.71 3.27 -4.20
N SER A 88 -13.67 2.93 -3.33
CA SER A 88 -14.82 2.10 -3.69
C SER A 88 -16.05 2.91 -4.10
N GLY A 89 -16.04 4.21 -3.84
CA GLY A 89 -17.17 5.07 -4.20
C GLY A 89 -16.81 6.55 -4.25
N LEU A 90 -17.57 7.28 -5.05
CA LEU A 90 -17.56 8.73 -5.10
C LEU A 90 -18.96 9.26 -4.83
N THR A 91 -19.03 10.32 -4.04
CA THR A 91 -20.30 11.01 -3.78
C THR A 91 -20.69 11.82 -5.02
N LYS A 92 -21.91 11.60 -5.52
CA LYS A 92 -22.46 12.34 -6.66
C LYS A 92 -22.43 13.85 -6.40
N ARG A 93 -21.81 14.60 -7.30
CA ARG A 93 -21.54 16.04 -7.19
C ARG A 93 -20.72 16.43 -5.96
N GLY A 94 -20.01 15.48 -5.36
CA GLY A 94 -19.09 15.69 -4.23
C GLY A 94 -17.76 16.32 -4.66
N LEU A 95 -16.94 16.70 -3.70
CA LEU A 95 -15.67 17.40 -3.96
C LEU A 95 -14.74 16.56 -4.85
N ALA A 96 -14.50 15.30 -4.47
CA ALA A 96 -13.64 14.40 -5.22
C ALA A 96 -14.15 14.14 -6.65
N GLU A 97 -15.44 13.87 -6.84
CA GLU A 97 -16.03 13.66 -8.17
C GLU A 97 -15.88 14.90 -9.07
N ARG A 98 -16.10 16.10 -8.53
CA ARG A 98 -15.96 17.36 -9.28
C ARG A 98 -14.55 17.65 -9.74
N THR A 99 -13.53 17.10 -9.06
CA THR A 99 -12.15 17.27 -9.51
C THR A 99 -11.89 16.55 -10.83
N GLY A 100 -12.65 15.48 -11.13
CA GLY A 100 -12.40 14.58 -12.26
C GLY A 100 -11.05 13.87 -12.20
N ALA A 101 -10.26 14.08 -11.14
CA ALA A 101 -8.95 13.48 -10.98
C ALA A 101 -9.04 12.13 -10.27
N ILE A 102 -10.10 11.89 -9.51
CA ILE A 102 -10.24 10.70 -8.66
C ILE A 102 -11.36 9.82 -9.23
N HIS A 103 -11.09 8.53 -9.38
CA HIS A 103 -12.01 7.54 -9.91
C HIS A 103 -12.21 6.38 -8.94
N ILE A 104 -13.31 5.65 -9.12
CA ILE A 104 -13.55 4.40 -8.41
C ILE A 104 -12.55 3.35 -8.92
N GLY A 105 -11.96 2.58 -8.02
CA GLY A 105 -10.93 1.58 -8.30
C GLY A 105 -9.49 2.11 -8.14
N ASP A 106 -9.31 3.41 -8.04
CA ASP A 106 -8.00 4.02 -7.78
C ASP A 106 -7.47 3.62 -6.40
N ARG A 107 -6.16 3.37 -6.29
CA ARG A 107 -5.50 2.99 -5.05
C ARG A 107 -4.88 4.20 -4.37
N ILE A 108 -5.13 4.37 -3.08
CA ILE A 108 -4.52 5.42 -2.26
C ILE A 108 -3.19 4.89 -1.72
N LEU A 109 -2.10 5.58 -2.07
CA LEU A 109 -0.76 5.27 -1.61
C LEU A 109 -0.36 6.08 -0.37
N ALA A 110 -0.83 7.33 -0.26
CA ALA A 110 -0.50 8.21 0.86
C ALA A 110 -1.58 9.27 1.12
N ILE A 111 -1.70 9.70 2.38
CA ILE A 111 -2.56 10.80 2.84
C ILE A 111 -1.69 11.83 3.57
N ASN A 112 -1.70 13.10 3.16
CA ASN A 112 -0.96 14.20 3.80
C ASN A 112 0.51 13.90 4.10
N ASN A 113 1.23 13.35 3.10
CA ASN A 113 2.63 12.88 3.21
C ASN A 113 2.86 11.62 4.06
N VAL A 114 1.82 11.02 4.63
CA VAL A 114 1.92 9.73 5.35
C VAL A 114 1.62 8.60 4.38
N SER A 115 2.60 7.72 4.17
CA SER A 115 2.43 6.51 3.36
C SER A 115 1.47 5.52 4.03
N LEU A 116 0.58 4.94 3.23
CA LEU A 116 -0.34 3.87 3.65
C LEU A 116 0.23 2.46 3.42
N LYS A 117 1.47 2.37 2.93
CA LYS A 117 2.12 1.07 2.72
C LYS A 117 2.29 0.33 4.05
N GLY A 118 1.79 -0.91 4.10
CA GLY A 118 1.83 -1.74 5.30
C GLY A 118 0.93 -1.23 6.44
N LYS A 119 0.05 -0.26 6.18
CA LYS A 119 -0.89 0.28 7.15
C LYS A 119 -2.28 -0.35 6.96
N PRO A 120 -3.02 -0.59 8.06
CA PRO A 120 -4.39 -1.08 7.97
C PRO A 120 -5.34 0.03 7.50
N LEU A 121 -6.55 -0.36 7.07
CA LEU A 121 -7.62 0.56 6.69
C LEU A 121 -7.94 1.57 7.82
N SER A 122 -7.96 1.11 9.07
CA SER A 122 -8.18 1.96 10.25
C SER A 122 -7.23 3.17 10.33
N GLU A 123 -5.96 3.01 9.97
CA GLU A 123 -4.98 4.11 9.93
C GLU A 123 -5.33 5.13 8.84
N ALA A 124 -5.73 4.68 7.64
CA ALA A 124 -6.13 5.60 6.58
C ALA A 124 -7.37 6.41 6.96
N ILE A 125 -8.35 5.77 7.60
CA ILE A 125 -9.55 6.45 8.12
C ILE A 125 -9.12 7.50 9.15
N HIS A 126 -8.24 7.15 10.08
CA HIS A 126 -7.73 8.06 11.09
C HIS A 126 -7.02 9.27 10.47
N LEU A 127 -6.15 9.05 9.49
CA LEU A 127 -5.45 10.12 8.77
C LEU A 127 -6.41 11.06 8.03
N LEU A 128 -7.48 10.54 7.41
CA LEU A 128 -8.51 11.37 6.77
C LEU A 128 -9.33 12.19 7.79
N GLN A 129 -9.60 11.63 8.97
CA GLN A 129 -10.32 12.30 10.05
C GLN A 129 -9.49 13.40 10.71
N MET A 130 -8.20 13.13 10.96
CA MET A 130 -7.26 14.10 11.51
C MET A 130 -6.82 15.16 10.51
N ALA A 131 -7.01 14.90 9.20
CA ALA A 131 -6.68 15.87 8.17
C ALA A 131 -7.42 17.19 8.40
N GLY A 132 -6.72 18.29 8.15
CA GLY A 132 -7.27 19.64 8.23
C GLY A 132 -8.16 20.00 7.05
N GLU A 133 -8.23 21.29 6.73
CA GLU A 133 -9.04 21.76 5.60
C GLU A 133 -8.52 21.27 4.24
N THR A 134 -7.20 21.12 4.13
CA THR A 134 -6.53 20.65 2.92
C THR A 134 -6.09 19.20 3.13
N VAL A 135 -6.43 18.33 2.18
CA VAL A 135 -6.07 16.91 2.18
C VAL A 135 -5.36 16.57 0.88
N THR A 136 -4.15 16.04 0.99
CA THR A 136 -3.36 15.60 -0.17
C THR A 136 -3.41 14.08 -0.28
N LEU A 137 -3.85 13.55 -1.41
CA LEU A 137 -3.91 12.11 -1.69
C LEU A 137 -2.93 11.75 -2.80
N LYS A 138 -2.01 10.83 -2.52
CA LYS A 138 -1.18 10.21 -3.57
C LYS A 138 -1.93 8.98 -4.07
N ILE A 139 -2.23 8.95 -5.36
CA ILE A 139 -3.11 7.97 -5.99
C ILE A 139 -2.36 7.22 -7.08
N LYS A 140 -2.54 5.90 -7.14
CA LYS A 140 -2.18 5.04 -8.26
C LYS A 140 -3.45 4.71 -9.04
N LYS A 141 -3.49 5.12 -10.31
CA LYS A 141 -4.63 4.89 -11.19
C LYS A 141 -4.86 3.40 -11.39
N GLN A 142 -6.11 2.98 -11.40
CA GLN A 142 -6.45 1.63 -11.85
C GLN A 142 -6.02 1.46 -13.32
N ALA A 143 -5.27 0.39 -13.62
CA ALA A 143 -4.99 0.00 -15.01
C ALA A 143 -6.27 -0.59 -15.62
N GLU A 144 -6.65 -0.11 -16.79
CA GLU A 144 -7.79 -0.62 -17.58
C GLU A 144 -7.55 -2.04 -18.10
#